data_AF-F6KIF2-F1
#
_entry.id   AF-F6KIF2-F1
#
_cell.length_a   1.000
_cell.length_b   1.000
_cell.length_c   1.000
_cell.angle_alpha   90.00
_cell.angle_beta   90.00
_cell.angle_gamma   90.00
#
_symmetry.space_group_name_H-M   'P 1'
#
loop_
_entity.id
_entity.type
_entity.pdbx_description
1 polymer ?
#
loop_
_entity_poly.entity_id
_entity_poly.type
_entity_poly.pdbx_seq_one_letter_code
_entity_poly.pdbx_strand_id
1 'polypeptide(L)'
;PIAIELSLPQTGPSSRSKRVVTPPVCATGNWMWQLAKAHVCSNDAGVHQLVNRWLGTHACLEPFILAAHRQLSAMHPIYKLLDPHMRYTLEINGLARQSLINADGVIEACFTPGRYCMEISAAAYKNWRFDLQGLPADLIQRGTAVPD
;
A
#
# COMPACT_ATOMS: atom_id res chain seq x y z
N PRO A 1 16.25 -8.39 11.83
CA PRO A 1 16.74 -8.26 10.43
C PRO A 1 18.24 -8.57 10.39
N ILE A 2 18.69 -9.40 9.45
CA ILE A 2 20.09 -9.86 9.35
C ILE A 2 20.92 -9.06 8.33
N ALA A 3 20.26 -8.38 7.38
CA ALA A 3 20.86 -7.48 6.40
C ALA A 3 19.79 -6.54 5.82
N ILE A 4 20.22 -5.41 5.23
CA ILE A 4 19.39 -4.49 4.44
C ILE A 4 20.18 -4.13 3.17
N GLU A 5 19.57 -4.30 2.01
CA GLU A 5 20.12 -3.82 0.75
C GLU A 5 19.45 -2.49 0.37
N LEU A 6 20.25 -1.43 0.23
CA LEU A 6 19.84 -0.15 -0.31
C LEU A 6 20.27 -0.08 -1.78
N SER A 7 19.29 0.06 -2.68
CA SER A 7 19.50 0.05 -4.12
C SER A 7 18.98 1.33 -4.77
N LEU A 8 19.72 1.82 -5.76
CA LEU A 8 19.37 2.91 -6.64
C LEU A 8 19.33 2.40 -8.09
N PRO A 9 18.56 3.04 -8.99
CA PRO A 9 18.63 2.75 -10.42
C PRO A 9 20.06 2.89 -10.96
N GLN A 10 20.44 2.06 -11.93
CA GLN A 10 21.73 2.19 -12.60
C GLN A 10 21.72 3.43 -13.50
N THR A 11 22.51 4.43 -13.15
CA THR A 11 22.66 5.69 -13.91
C THR A 11 23.90 5.70 -14.82
N GLY A 12 24.68 4.62 -14.86
CA GLY A 12 25.87 4.47 -15.69
C GLY A 12 26.82 3.36 -15.18
N PRO A 13 27.86 3.01 -15.96
CA PRO A 13 28.74 1.86 -15.67
C PRO A 13 29.60 2.00 -14.40
N SER A 14 29.80 3.21 -13.88
CA SER A 14 30.66 3.49 -12.71
C SER A 14 29.90 3.85 -11.42
N SER A 15 28.57 3.89 -11.45
CA SER A 15 27.74 4.23 -10.29
C SER A 15 27.59 3.03 -9.35
N ARG A 16 28.04 3.15 -8.09
CA ARG A 16 27.75 2.16 -7.05
C ARG A 16 26.27 2.23 -6.68
N SER A 17 25.46 1.50 -7.43
CA SER A 17 23.99 1.47 -7.33
C SER A 17 23.46 0.67 -6.14
N LYS A 18 24.28 -0.18 -5.50
CA LYS A 18 23.85 -1.08 -4.43
C LYS A 18 24.78 -1.05 -3.23
N ARG A 19 24.20 -1.09 -2.03
CA ARG A 19 24.92 -1.21 -0.76
C ARG A 19 24.17 -2.11 0.20
N VAL A 20 24.84 -3.15 0.68
CA VAL A 20 24.34 -4.00 1.77
C VAL A 20 24.87 -3.47 3.09
N VAL A 21 23.98 -3.34 4.09
CA VAL A 21 24.29 -2.98 5.47
C VAL A 21 23.87 -4.14 6.37
N THR A 22 24.72 -4.51 7.30
CA THR A 22 24.47 -5.58 8.28
C THR A 22 24.43 -5.01 9.70
N PRO A 23 23.90 -5.75 10.68
CA PRO A 23 23.96 -5.36 12.09
C PRO A 23 25.39 -4.97 12.51
N PRO A 24 25.55 -3.86 13.23
CA PRO A 24 26.85 -3.25 13.49
C PRO A 24 27.60 -3.91 14.64
N VAL A 25 28.93 -3.75 14.66
CA VAL A 25 29.79 -4.10 15.81
C VAL A 25 30.41 -2.87 16.48
N CYS A 26 30.17 -1.66 15.96
CA CYS A 26 30.71 -0.41 16.48
C CYS A 26 29.69 0.75 16.37
N ALA A 27 29.97 1.87 17.06
CA ALA A 27 29.05 3.01 17.14
C ALA A 27 28.74 3.66 15.77
N THR A 28 29.75 3.88 14.92
CA THR A 28 29.53 4.42 13.56
C THR A 28 28.69 3.48 12.70
N GLY A 29 28.93 2.17 12.82
CA GLY A 29 28.10 1.14 12.18
C GLY A 29 26.65 1.20 12.64
N ASN A 30 26.41 1.49 13.93
CA ASN A 30 25.06 1.60 14.46
C ASN A 30 24.27 2.73 13.82
N TRP A 31 24.86 3.91 13.63
CA TRP A 31 24.17 4.99 12.93
C TRP A 31 23.85 4.65 11.47
N MET A 32 24.77 4.01 10.75
CA MET A 32 24.50 3.52 9.40
C MET A 32 23.37 2.48 9.36
N TRP A 33 23.32 1.59 10.35
CA TRP A 33 22.26 0.59 10.47
C TRP A 33 20.90 1.21 10.79
N GLN A 34 20.84 2.21 11.69
CA GLN A 34 19.60 2.94 11.98
C GLN A 34 19.09 3.69 10.74
N LEU A 35 19.98 4.34 9.98
CA LEU A 35 19.60 5.00 8.73
C LEU A 35 19.10 4.01 7.68
N ALA A 36 19.75 2.84 7.53
CA ALA A 36 19.29 1.80 6.63
C ALA A 36 17.88 1.31 6.98
N LYS A 37 17.59 1.10 8.27
CA LYS A 37 16.24 0.77 8.74
C LYS A 37 15.25 1.90 8.48
N ALA A 38 15.63 3.16 8.70
CA ALA A 38 14.77 4.31 8.44
C ALA A 38 14.34 4.39 6.97
N HIS A 39 15.26 4.10 6.02
CA HIS A 39 14.91 3.99 4.60
C HIS A 39 13.91 2.87 4.33
N VAL A 40 14.09 1.69 4.92
CA VAL A 40 13.13 0.58 4.80
C VAL A 40 11.76 0.98 5.37
N CYS A 41 11.72 1.61 6.55
CA CYS A 41 10.48 2.08 7.15
C CYS A 41 9.78 3.16 6.31
N SER A 42 10.53 4.04 5.66
CA SER A 42 9.97 5.05 4.75
C SER A 42 9.31 4.40 3.53
N ASN A 43 9.96 3.40 2.93
CA ASN A 43 9.38 2.62 1.84
C ASN A 43 8.12 1.86 2.28
N ASP A 44 8.20 1.17 3.43
CA ASP A 44 7.08 0.41 3.99
C ASP A 44 5.89 1.31 4.31
N ALA A 45 6.12 2.49 4.89
CA ALA A 45 5.06 3.46 5.14
C ALA A 45 4.37 3.92 3.84
N GLY A 46 5.14 4.16 2.77
CA GLY A 46 4.60 4.50 1.46
C GLY A 46 3.73 3.38 0.88
N VAL A 47 4.25 2.14 0.86
CA VAL A 47 3.50 0.97 0.37
C VAL A 47 2.26 0.72 1.23
N HIS A 48 2.37 0.80 2.55
CA HIS A 48 1.26 0.62 3.47
C HIS A 48 0.13 1.61 3.18
N GLN A 49 0.45 2.91 3.10
CA GLN A 49 -0.58 3.93 2.92
C GLN A 49 -1.18 3.91 1.53
N LEU A 50 -0.35 3.84 0.49
CA LEU A 50 -0.78 3.97 -0.90
C LEU A 50 -1.38 2.68 -1.46
N VAL A 51 -0.85 1.53 -1.07
CA VAL A 51 -1.22 0.23 -1.66
C VAL A 51 -2.08 -0.57 -0.69
N ASN A 52 -1.56 -0.92 0.49
CA ASN A 52 -2.29 -1.83 1.37
C ASN A 52 -3.56 -1.20 1.95
N ARG A 53 -3.50 0.10 2.30
CA ARG A 53 -4.62 0.85 2.86
C ARG A 53 -5.45 1.50 1.76
N TRP A 54 -4.94 2.52 1.08
CA TRP A 54 -5.74 3.27 0.11
C TRP A 54 -6.27 2.39 -1.01
N LEU A 55 -5.40 1.69 -1.74
CA LEU A 55 -5.84 0.86 -2.85
C LEU A 55 -6.61 -0.37 -2.36
N GLY A 56 -6.00 -1.18 -1.50
CA GLY A 56 -6.49 -2.50 -1.09
C GLY A 56 -7.81 -2.49 -0.32
N THR A 57 -8.17 -1.37 0.32
CA THR A 57 -9.46 -1.23 1.02
C THR A 57 -10.31 -0.12 0.43
N HIS A 58 -9.90 1.14 0.55
CA HIS A 58 -10.72 2.30 0.21
C HIS A 58 -11.15 2.30 -1.27
N ALA A 59 -10.18 2.31 -2.18
CA ALA A 59 -10.44 2.46 -3.61
C ALA A 59 -11.09 1.21 -4.21
N CYS A 60 -10.65 0.00 -3.81
CA CYS A 60 -11.22 -1.24 -4.32
C CYS A 60 -12.65 -1.50 -3.82
N LEU A 61 -13.04 -1.01 -2.64
CA LEU A 61 -14.39 -1.24 -2.10
C LEU A 61 -15.46 -0.35 -2.75
N GLU A 62 -15.11 0.90 -3.10
CA GLU A 62 -16.05 1.90 -3.64
C GLU A 62 -16.87 1.42 -4.87
N PRO A 63 -16.30 0.73 -5.87
CA PRO A 63 -17.07 0.14 -6.97
C PRO A 63 -18.15 -0.87 -6.54
N PHE A 64 -17.87 -1.71 -5.52
CA PHE A 64 -18.84 -2.69 -5.02
C PHE A 64 -20.02 -1.99 -4.35
N ILE A 65 -19.77 -0.90 -3.63
CA ILE A 65 -20.82 -0.09 -3.00
C ILE A 65 -21.72 0.52 -4.08
N LEU A 66 -21.12 1.16 -5.08
CA LEU A 66 -21.88 1.76 -6.19
C LEU A 66 -22.72 0.71 -6.92
N ALA A 67 -22.14 -0.47 -7.21
CA ALA A 67 -22.87 -1.57 -7.86
C ALA A 67 -24.02 -2.09 -7.00
N ALA A 68 -23.80 -2.32 -5.70
CA ALA A 68 -24.82 -2.81 -4.79
C ALA A 68 -26.02 -1.86 -4.70
N HIS A 69 -25.80 -0.56 -4.49
CA HIS A 69 -26.88 0.43 -4.44
C HIS A 69 -27.58 0.64 -5.78
N ARG A 70 -26.90 0.44 -6.92
CA ARG A 70 -27.48 0.62 -8.25
C ARG A 70 -28.24 -0.59 -8.75
N GLN A 71 -27.89 -1.80 -8.31
CA GLN A 71 -28.37 -3.04 -8.94
C GLN A 71 -29.10 -3.97 -7.98
N LEU A 72 -29.06 -3.72 -6.67
CA LEU A 72 -29.80 -4.50 -5.68
C LEU A 72 -30.83 -3.61 -4.99
N SER A 73 -32.08 -4.07 -4.92
CA SER A 73 -33.11 -3.43 -4.11
C SER A 73 -32.69 -3.39 -2.64
N ALA A 74 -33.13 -2.37 -1.89
CA ALA A 74 -32.98 -2.32 -0.44
C ALA A 74 -33.59 -3.55 0.28
N MET A 75 -34.53 -4.24 -0.38
CA MET A 75 -35.13 -5.48 0.13
C MET A 75 -34.36 -6.75 -0.25
N HIS A 76 -33.39 -6.67 -1.17
CA HIS A 76 -32.62 -7.81 -1.64
C HIS A 76 -31.77 -8.39 -0.50
N PRO A 77 -31.75 -9.72 -0.28
CA PRO A 77 -31.05 -10.32 0.85
C PRO A 77 -29.55 -10.05 0.83
N ILE A 78 -28.91 -10.07 -0.35
CA ILE A 78 -27.48 -9.74 -0.49
C ILE A 78 -27.21 -8.24 -0.21
N TYR A 79 -28.14 -7.35 -0.56
CA TYR A 79 -27.98 -5.93 -0.20
C TYR A 79 -27.99 -5.77 1.32
N LYS A 80 -28.98 -6.37 2.00
CA LYS A 80 -29.07 -6.33 3.47
C LYS A 80 -27.85 -6.91 4.17
N LEU A 81 -27.26 -7.96 3.60
CA LEU A 81 -26.02 -8.56 4.11
C LEU A 81 -24.83 -7.60 3.98
N LEU A 82 -24.71 -6.90 2.86
CA LEU A 82 -23.55 -6.07 2.55
C LEU A 82 -23.64 -4.65 3.11
N ASP A 83 -24.84 -4.07 3.20
CA ASP A 83 -25.09 -2.66 3.57
C ASP A 83 -24.35 -2.21 4.85
N PRO A 84 -24.32 -2.99 5.95
CA PRO A 84 -23.55 -2.61 7.15
C PRO A 84 -22.04 -2.43 6.91
N HIS A 85 -21.48 -3.14 5.91
CA HIS A 85 -20.05 -3.13 5.57
C HIS A 85 -19.68 -1.99 4.60
N MET A 86 -20.65 -1.25 4.08
CA MET A 86 -20.45 -0.15 3.12
C MET A 86 -20.52 1.23 3.80
N ARG A 87 -20.87 1.25 5.09
CA ARG A 87 -21.15 2.46 5.86
C ARG A 87 -19.96 3.42 5.82
N TYR A 88 -20.24 4.68 5.44
CA TYR A 88 -19.30 5.80 5.39
C TYR A 88 -18.12 5.68 4.40
N THR A 89 -17.96 4.57 3.68
CA THR A 89 -16.83 4.42 2.75
C THR A 89 -16.85 5.46 1.63
N LEU A 90 -18.01 5.74 1.03
CA LEU A 90 -18.11 6.77 -0.01
C LEU A 90 -17.81 8.18 0.51
N GLU A 91 -18.25 8.48 1.74
CA GLU A 91 -18.03 9.78 2.38
C GLU A 91 -16.55 10.00 2.67
N ILE A 92 -15.89 9.04 3.33
CA ILE A 92 -14.46 9.16 3.65
C ILE A 92 -13.59 9.16 2.39
N ASN A 93 -13.95 8.40 1.35
CA ASN A 93 -13.24 8.44 0.07
C ASN A 93 -13.45 9.79 -0.64
N GLY A 94 -14.64 10.37 -0.54
CA GLY A 94 -14.93 11.71 -1.03
C GLY A 94 -14.06 12.77 -0.36
N LEU A 95 -13.95 12.73 0.98
CA LEU A 95 -13.05 13.61 1.74
C LEU A 95 -11.58 13.37 1.39
N ALA A 96 -11.17 12.11 1.24
CA ALA A 96 -9.81 11.76 0.87
C ALA A 96 -9.43 12.36 -0.50
N ARG A 97 -10.32 12.30 -1.49
CA ARG A 97 -10.11 12.94 -2.80
C ARG A 97 -10.02 14.47 -2.73
N GLN A 98 -10.59 15.10 -1.70
CA GLN A 98 -10.59 16.56 -1.56
C GLN A 98 -9.37 17.10 -0.81
N SER A 99 -8.86 16.37 0.19
CA SER A 99 -7.81 16.90 1.08
C SER A 99 -6.63 15.96 1.35
N LEU A 100 -6.77 14.67 1.11
CA LEU A 100 -5.76 13.67 1.46
C LEU A 100 -4.86 13.32 0.26
N ILE A 101 -5.47 12.88 -0.84
CA ILE A 101 -4.77 12.32 -2.02
C ILE A 101 -4.84 13.21 -3.26
N ASN A 102 -5.39 14.42 -3.15
CA ASN A 102 -5.33 15.43 -4.21
C ASN A 102 -3.91 15.96 -4.40
N ALA A 103 -3.69 16.62 -5.53
CA ALA A 103 -2.47 17.39 -5.78
C ALA A 103 -2.21 18.39 -4.64
N ASP A 104 -0.98 18.45 -4.17
CA ASP A 104 -0.55 19.24 -3.00
C ASP A 104 -1.29 18.89 -1.68
N GLY A 105 -2.00 17.76 -1.66
CA GLY A 105 -2.68 17.24 -0.48
C GLY A 105 -1.73 16.60 0.53
N VAL A 106 -2.28 16.14 1.64
CA VAL A 106 -1.49 15.62 2.78
C VAL A 106 -0.55 14.47 2.37
N ILE A 107 -1.00 13.54 1.52
CA ILE A 107 -0.18 12.41 1.10
C ILE A 107 1.00 12.85 0.22
N GLU A 108 0.80 13.78 -0.71
CA GLU A 108 1.89 14.30 -1.54
C GLU A 108 2.88 15.13 -0.71
N ALA A 109 2.40 15.89 0.28
CA ALA A 109 3.25 16.73 1.12
C ALA A 109 4.07 15.92 2.15
N CYS A 110 3.56 14.78 2.62
CA CYS A 110 4.17 14.05 3.74
C CYS A 110 4.90 12.76 3.35
N PHE A 111 4.73 12.24 2.14
CA PHE A 111 5.38 10.99 1.69
C PHE A 111 6.43 11.26 0.60
N THR A 112 7.53 10.51 0.67
CA THR A 112 8.70 10.67 -0.23
C THR A 112 8.36 10.70 -1.73
N PRO A 113 7.39 9.93 -2.27
CA PRO A 113 7.07 9.99 -3.69
C PRO A 113 6.44 11.31 -4.17
N GLY A 114 5.93 12.15 -3.27
CA GLY A 114 5.30 13.42 -3.63
C GLY A 114 4.15 13.25 -4.62
N ARG A 115 4.14 14.06 -5.69
CA ARG A 115 3.16 13.99 -6.79
C ARG A 115 3.00 12.62 -7.47
N TYR A 116 3.96 11.71 -7.27
CA TYR A 116 3.93 10.36 -7.86
C TYR A 116 3.22 9.34 -6.96
N CYS A 117 2.73 9.74 -5.77
CA CYS A 117 2.04 8.86 -4.83
C CYS A 117 0.88 8.07 -5.47
N MET A 118 0.01 8.73 -6.23
CA MET A 118 -1.13 8.06 -6.85
C MET A 118 -0.78 7.21 -8.08
N GLU A 119 0.30 7.55 -8.78
CA GLU A 119 0.84 6.71 -9.85
C GLU A 119 1.36 5.38 -9.31
N ILE A 120 1.94 5.35 -8.10
CA ILE A 120 2.37 4.12 -7.43
C ILE A 120 1.18 3.19 -7.16
N SER A 121 0.07 3.73 -6.61
CA SER A 121 -1.14 2.94 -6.40
C SER A 121 -1.71 2.41 -7.72
N ALA A 122 -1.75 3.25 -8.78
CA ALA A 122 -2.21 2.83 -10.09
C ALA A 122 -1.32 1.73 -10.70
N ALA A 123 0.00 1.83 -10.53
CA ALA A 123 0.95 0.81 -10.97
C ALA A 123 0.77 -0.51 -10.20
N ALA A 124 0.56 -0.45 -8.89
CA ALA A 124 0.29 -1.63 -8.06
C ALA A 124 -1.03 -2.32 -8.44
N TYR A 125 -2.06 -1.54 -8.78
CA TYR A 125 -3.37 -2.06 -9.16
C TYR A 125 -3.34 -2.96 -10.40
N LYS A 126 -2.36 -2.78 -11.30
CA LYS A 126 -2.19 -3.64 -12.49
C LYS A 126 -2.03 -5.13 -12.15
N ASN A 127 -1.53 -5.44 -10.96
CA ASN A 127 -1.34 -6.81 -10.48
C ASN A 127 -2.34 -7.21 -9.39
N TRP A 128 -3.30 -6.34 -9.06
CA TRP A 128 -4.27 -6.62 -8.01
C TRP A 128 -5.31 -7.65 -8.46
N ARG A 129 -5.64 -8.59 -7.56
CA ARG A 129 -6.49 -9.75 -7.85
C ARG A 129 -7.47 -9.97 -6.72
N PHE A 130 -8.77 -9.76 -7.00
CA PHE A 130 -9.83 -9.89 -6.01
C PHE A 130 -9.86 -11.27 -5.32
N ASP A 131 -9.67 -12.33 -6.10
CA ASP A 131 -9.65 -13.72 -5.63
C ASP A 131 -8.50 -14.04 -4.67
N LEU A 132 -7.46 -13.20 -4.65
CA LEU A 132 -6.30 -13.36 -3.75
C LEU A 132 -6.40 -12.49 -2.48
N GLN A 133 -7.46 -11.69 -2.32
CA GLN A 133 -7.59 -10.80 -1.16
C GLN A 133 -8.14 -11.51 0.10
N GLY A 134 -8.67 -12.73 -0.05
CA GLY A 134 -9.07 -13.54 1.10
C GLY A 134 -7.85 -13.98 1.92
N LEU A 135 -7.94 -13.92 3.25
CA LEU A 135 -6.82 -14.21 4.15
C LEU A 135 -6.09 -15.53 3.86
N PRO A 136 -6.76 -16.68 3.62
CA PRO A 136 -6.06 -17.92 3.30
C PRO A 136 -5.25 -17.83 1.99
N ALA A 137 -5.85 -17.27 0.94
CA ALA A 137 -5.20 -17.13 -0.37
C ALA A 137 -4.00 -16.18 -0.30
N ASP A 138 -4.13 -15.05 0.39
CA ASP A 138 -3.03 -14.10 0.62
C ASP A 138 -1.86 -14.75 1.39
N LEU A 139 -2.15 -15.49 2.47
CA LEU A 139 -1.12 -16.15 3.28
C LEU A 139 -0.32 -17.19 2.48
N ILE A 140 -1.01 -17.98 1.64
CA ILE A 140 -0.39 -18.96 0.75
C ILE A 140 0.42 -18.25 -0.34
N GLN A 141 -0.15 -17.22 -0.98
CA GLN A 141 0.51 -16.47 -2.04
C GLN A 141 1.84 -15.85 -1.58
N ARG A 142 1.89 -15.34 -0.35
CA ARG A 142 3.11 -14.75 0.24
C ARG A 142 4.09 -15.79 0.79
N GLY A 143 3.77 -17.08 0.70
CA GLY A 143 4.62 -18.16 1.24
C GLY A 143 4.71 -18.17 2.77
N THR A 144 3.71 -17.58 3.44
CA THR A 144 3.63 -17.56 4.92
C THR A 144 2.71 -18.64 5.50
N ALA A 145 2.04 -19.41 4.63
CA ALA A 145 1.24 -20.59 4.97
C ALA A 145 1.26 -21.60 3.81
N VAL A 146 0.78 -22.83 4.07
CA VAL A 146 0.54 -23.88 3.08
C VAL A 146 -0.91 -24.36 3.15
N PRO A 147 -1.47 -24.92 2.07
CA PRO A 147 -2.76 -25.63 2.15
C PRO A 147 -2.67 -26.81 3.12
N ASP A 148 -3.74 -27.02 3.89
CA ASP A 148 -3.99 -28.22 4.70
C ASP A 148 -5.28 -28.88 4.19
#